data_AF-A0A1C3H1M5-F1
#
_entry.id   AF-A0A1C3H1M5-F1
#
_cell.length_a   1.000
_cell.length_b   1.000
_cell.length_c   1.000
_cell.angle_alpha   90.00
_cell.angle_beta   90.00
_cell.angle_gamma   90.00
#
_symmetry.space_group_name_H-M   'P 1'
#
loop_
_entity.id
_entity.type
_entity.pdbx_description
1 polymer ?
#
loop_
_entity_poly.entity_id
_entity_poly.type
_entity_poly.pdbx_seq_one_letter_code
_entity_poly.pdbx_strand_id
1 'polypeptide(L)'
;MKVLNKLEEWVGGSLFLLIFVILVAQIFFRQVLHHPLIWSEEAARLLFVYVGMLGVSIGIRSQQHVLIDFIPSHLPATLRVWVFSLAQLLIFSAILLLFYYGVTVFTKASDQLVSLGISNKWLYLSLPVCAVLMFFRFLQAQQENYRKGDSRIPVWIYIVLAAAVLLVAFIEPSWFNALRISEYVKFGKSSVYVALIIWLVIMFAGVPVGWSLFIAAVLFFSMTRWGTGNFAATKLVDSVNSFGLLSVPFFILTGILMNSAGITTRIFNFALAMLGHYTGGMGHVNIAASLIFSGMSGSALADAGGLGQLEIKAMRDAGYEDDLCGGITAASCIIGPLVPPSIAMIIYGVIADVSIAKLFLAGFVPGVLLTILLMVMNTIVCKKRGYGKAPKTSAAERRRAFKQAFWPLLTPILIIGGIFSGAFTPTEAAVIAALYSIILGMFVYRELTPAGLFTCCVEAMAITGVTVLMVMTVTFFGDMIARERVAMQVASGFMTFADNTLMVLLMINLLLLFLGMFIDALALQFLVLPMLIPIAQQFNIDLVFFGVMTTLNMMIGILTPPMGMALFVVARVGNMSVSTVTRGVIPFIIPIALCLLLITLFPGIVTFLPNLIMG
;
A
#
# COMPACT_ATOMS: atom_id res chain seq x y z
N MET A 1 -11.19 17.57 -23.62
CA MET A 1 -11.08 16.45 -22.64
C MET A 1 -9.69 15.80 -22.61
N LYS A 2 -9.07 15.36 -23.73
CA LYS A 2 -7.67 14.87 -23.74
C LYS A 2 -6.64 15.87 -23.16
N VAL A 3 -6.90 17.16 -23.31
CA VAL A 3 -6.06 18.25 -22.77
C VAL A 3 -6.05 18.27 -21.23
N LEU A 4 -7.21 18.07 -20.59
CA LEU A 4 -7.33 18.06 -19.13
C LEU A 4 -6.66 16.81 -18.53
N ASN A 5 -6.71 15.67 -19.22
CA ASN A 5 -5.99 14.44 -18.84
C ASN A 5 -4.48 14.68 -18.79
N LYS A 6 -3.95 15.26 -19.86
CA LYS A 6 -2.55 15.64 -19.91
C LYS A 6 -2.22 16.68 -18.85
N LEU A 7 -3.09 17.66 -18.59
CA LEU A 7 -2.79 18.70 -17.62
C LEU A 7 -2.59 18.17 -16.19
N GLU A 8 -3.46 17.27 -15.70
CA GLU A 8 -3.28 16.67 -14.37
C GLU A 8 -2.02 15.79 -14.29
N GLU A 9 -1.76 14.98 -15.32
CA GLU A 9 -0.53 14.17 -15.39
C GLU A 9 0.72 15.06 -15.45
N TRP A 10 0.66 16.17 -16.19
CA TRP A 10 1.73 17.15 -16.29
C TRP A 10 1.96 17.88 -14.97
N VAL A 11 0.92 18.45 -14.37
CA VAL A 11 1.01 19.15 -13.09
C VAL A 11 1.47 18.20 -11.99
N GLY A 12 0.83 17.05 -11.87
CA GLY A 12 1.15 16.05 -10.85
C GLY A 12 2.57 15.50 -11.00
N GLY A 13 2.96 15.11 -12.22
CA GLY A 13 4.32 14.64 -12.50
C GLY A 13 5.38 15.72 -12.29
N SER A 14 5.12 16.98 -12.66
CA SER A 14 6.03 18.09 -12.41
C SER A 14 6.17 18.41 -10.92
N LEU A 15 5.08 18.38 -10.14
CA LEU A 15 5.14 18.55 -8.70
C LEU A 15 5.89 17.39 -8.04
N PHE A 16 5.69 16.16 -8.50
CA PHE A 16 6.44 14.99 -8.01
C PHE A 16 7.95 15.16 -8.25
N LEU A 17 8.35 15.57 -9.46
CA LEU A 17 9.74 15.87 -9.78
C LEU A 17 10.30 17.04 -8.95
N LEU A 18 9.48 18.05 -8.67
CA LEU A 18 9.88 19.16 -7.79
C LEU A 18 10.16 18.65 -6.37
N ILE A 19 9.30 17.80 -5.80
CA ILE A 19 9.55 17.15 -4.50
C ILE A 19 10.87 16.39 -4.55
N PHE A 20 11.09 15.60 -5.61
CA PHE A 20 12.33 14.85 -5.78
C PHE A 20 13.56 15.77 -5.75
N VAL A 21 13.55 16.87 -6.50
CA VAL A 21 14.66 17.84 -6.54
C VAL A 21 14.86 18.50 -5.18
N ILE A 22 13.79 18.91 -4.50
CA ILE A 22 13.86 19.50 -3.15
C ILE A 22 14.50 18.53 -2.17
N LEU A 23 14.09 17.26 -2.18
CA LEU A 23 14.63 16.25 -1.28
C LEU A 23 16.08 15.89 -1.61
N VAL A 24 16.45 15.76 -2.88
CA VAL A 24 17.85 15.57 -3.28
C VAL A 24 18.71 16.74 -2.79
N ALA A 25 18.24 17.97 -2.95
CA ALA A 25 18.93 19.16 -2.47
C ALA A 25 19.04 19.16 -0.94
N GLN A 26 17.96 18.84 -0.21
CA GLN A 26 17.96 18.70 1.25
C GLN A 26 19.02 17.71 1.73
N ILE A 27 19.08 16.52 1.12
CA ILE A 27 20.05 15.48 1.48
C ILE A 27 21.47 15.97 1.22
N PHE A 28 21.72 16.56 0.05
CA PHE A 28 23.03 17.08 -0.31
C PHE A 28 23.50 18.18 0.65
N PHE A 29 22.65 19.17 0.92
CA PHE A 29 22.98 20.28 1.81
C PHE A 29 23.21 19.82 3.26
N ARG A 30 22.41 18.85 3.73
CA ARG A 30 22.58 18.31 5.08
C ARG A 30 23.83 17.44 5.21
N GLN A 31 24.06 16.52 4.27
CA GLN A 31 25.10 15.51 4.38
C GLN A 31 26.47 15.99 3.91
N VAL A 32 26.52 16.77 2.83
CA VAL A 32 27.77 17.19 2.19
C VAL A 32 28.19 18.57 2.67
N LEU A 33 27.25 19.52 2.75
CA LEU A 33 27.54 20.90 3.12
C LEU A 33 27.36 21.17 4.62
N HIS A 34 26.82 20.22 5.39
CA HIS A 34 26.51 20.36 6.82
C HIS A 34 25.63 21.59 7.15
N HIS A 35 24.81 22.04 6.19
CA HIS A 35 23.91 23.18 6.30
C HIS A 35 22.48 22.77 5.89
N PRO A 36 21.67 22.18 6.80
CA PRO A 36 20.34 21.68 6.46
C PRO A 36 19.40 22.79 6.00
N LEU A 37 18.65 22.53 4.93
CA LEU A 37 17.61 23.42 4.41
C LEU A 37 16.32 23.27 5.23
N ILE A 38 16.12 24.13 6.23
CA ILE A 38 15.02 24.01 7.21
C ILE A 38 13.63 23.97 6.55
N TRP A 39 13.42 24.72 5.46
CA TRP A 39 12.14 24.81 4.75
C TRP A 39 11.83 23.58 3.86
N SER A 40 12.84 22.79 3.51
CA SER A 40 12.73 21.78 2.45
C SER A 40 11.80 20.63 2.81
N GLU A 41 11.83 20.16 4.07
CA GLU A 41 10.96 19.09 4.54
C GLU A 41 9.48 19.52 4.57
N GLU A 42 9.21 20.73 5.07
CA GLU A 42 7.85 21.28 5.11
C GLU A 42 7.31 21.53 3.70
N ALA A 43 8.14 22.03 2.78
CA ALA A 43 7.80 22.17 1.36
C ALA A 43 7.49 20.82 0.70
N ALA A 44 8.34 19.81 0.92
CA ALA A 44 8.14 18.48 0.36
C ALA A 44 6.85 17.84 0.85
N ARG A 45 6.52 17.96 2.15
CA ARG A 45 5.25 17.44 2.69
C ARG A 45 4.04 18.18 2.12
N LEU A 46 4.09 19.51 2.04
CA LEU A 46 3.02 20.31 1.45
C LEU A 46 2.73 19.87 0.00
N LEU A 47 3.77 19.82 -0.84
CA LEU A 47 3.65 19.39 -2.23
C LEU A 47 3.16 17.94 -2.33
N PHE A 48 3.59 17.07 -1.42
CA PHE A 48 3.14 15.68 -1.36
C PHE A 48 1.65 15.55 -1.09
N VAL A 49 1.06 16.39 -0.25
CA VAL A 49 -0.40 16.40 -0.06
C VAL A 49 -1.11 16.65 -1.40
N TYR A 50 -0.64 17.62 -2.20
CA TYR A 50 -1.19 17.88 -3.53
C TYR A 50 -0.97 16.72 -4.50
N VAL A 51 0.26 16.19 -4.60
CA VAL A 51 0.60 15.07 -5.47
C VAL A 51 -0.21 13.82 -5.10
N GLY A 52 -0.34 13.53 -3.82
CA GLY A 52 -1.13 12.42 -3.29
C GLY A 52 -2.60 12.53 -3.68
N MET A 53 -3.22 13.70 -3.47
CA MET A 53 -4.62 13.92 -3.81
C MET A 53 -4.87 13.97 -5.34
N LEU A 54 -3.92 14.48 -6.13
CA LEU A 54 -3.95 14.36 -7.59
C LEU A 54 -3.86 12.89 -8.03
N GLY A 55 -3.04 12.09 -7.34
CA GLY A 55 -3.00 10.64 -7.50
C GLY A 55 -4.37 9.99 -7.28
N VAL A 56 -5.13 10.40 -6.25
CA VAL A 56 -6.50 9.92 -6.00
C VAL A 56 -7.41 10.24 -7.19
N SER A 57 -7.35 11.46 -7.72
CA SER A 57 -8.10 11.89 -8.91
C SER A 57 -7.83 10.99 -10.12
N ILE A 58 -6.55 10.71 -10.38
CA ILE A 58 -6.13 9.81 -11.47
C ILE A 58 -6.61 8.38 -11.21
N GLY A 59 -6.53 7.91 -9.97
CA GLY A 59 -6.97 6.59 -9.52
C GLY A 59 -8.47 6.33 -9.72
N ILE A 60 -9.32 7.35 -9.52
CA ILE A 60 -10.77 7.26 -9.80
C ILE A 60 -11.00 6.98 -11.29
N ARG A 61 -10.27 7.67 -12.17
CA ARG A 61 -10.41 7.49 -13.62
C ARG A 61 -9.95 6.10 -14.06
N SER A 62 -8.81 5.64 -13.55
CA SER A 62 -8.25 4.33 -13.89
C SER A 62 -8.94 3.17 -13.17
N GLN A 63 -9.90 3.43 -12.27
CA GLN A 63 -10.57 2.45 -11.42
C GLN A 63 -9.57 1.54 -10.67
N GLN A 64 -8.44 2.11 -10.25
CA GLN A 64 -7.34 1.39 -9.59
C GLN A 64 -7.53 1.22 -8.07
N HIS A 65 -8.65 1.72 -7.52
CA HIS A 65 -8.92 1.59 -6.10
C HIS A 65 -9.29 0.16 -5.72
N VAL A 66 -8.78 -0.27 -4.58
CA VAL A 66 -9.04 -1.61 -4.04
C VAL A 66 -10.52 -1.73 -3.66
N LEU A 67 -11.20 -2.72 -4.24
CA LEU A 67 -12.60 -3.05 -3.98
C LEU A 67 -12.74 -4.54 -3.67
N ILE A 68 -13.77 -4.90 -2.91
CA ILE A 68 -14.11 -6.29 -2.59
C ILE A 68 -15.35 -6.67 -3.39
N ASP A 69 -15.21 -7.56 -4.36
CA ASP A 69 -16.28 -7.97 -5.29
C ASP A 69 -17.05 -9.23 -4.81
N PHE A 70 -17.04 -9.50 -3.51
CA PHE A 70 -17.67 -10.70 -2.93
C PHE A 70 -19.18 -10.79 -3.24
N ILE A 71 -19.96 -9.73 -3.00
CA ILE A 71 -21.40 -9.75 -3.33
C ILE A 71 -21.61 -9.67 -4.86
N PRO A 72 -20.97 -8.74 -5.60
CA PRO A 72 -21.13 -8.63 -7.05
C PRO A 72 -20.84 -9.92 -7.83
N SER A 73 -19.86 -10.71 -7.40
CA SER A 73 -19.46 -11.97 -8.06
C SER A 73 -20.55 -13.04 -7.99
N HIS A 74 -21.36 -13.06 -6.93
CA HIS A 74 -22.46 -14.01 -6.73
C HIS A 74 -23.81 -13.54 -7.30
N LEU A 75 -23.90 -12.29 -7.76
CA LEU A 75 -25.15 -11.73 -8.29
C LEU A 75 -25.35 -11.99 -9.79
N PRO A 76 -26.61 -12.13 -10.26
CA PRO A 76 -26.95 -12.13 -11.68
C PRO A 76 -26.50 -10.84 -12.37
N ALA A 77 -26.18 -10.92 -13.67
CA ALA A 77 -25.67 -9.78 -14.45
C ALA A 77 -26.49 -8.50 -14.30
N THR A 78 -27.83 -8.61 -14.28
CA THR A 78 -28.72 -7.44 -14.11
C THR A 78 -28.55 -6.76 -12.75
N LEU A 79 -28.48 -7.55 -11.66
CA LEU A 79 -28.31 -7.02 -10.30
C LEU A 79 -26.90 -6.46 -10.10
N ARG A 80 -25.88 -7.08 -10.71
CA ARG A 80 -24.50 -6.58 -10.66
C ARG A 80 -24.38 -5.14 -11.16
N VAL A 81 -25.04 -4.81 -12.28
CA VAL A 81 -25.05 -3.46 -12.84
C VAL A 81 -25.75 -2.46 -11.91
N TRP A 82 -26.83 -2.86 -11.23
CA TRP A 82 -27.53 -2.01 -10.25
C TRP A 82 -26.69 -1.75 -9.01
N VAL A 83 -26.07 -2.80 -8.46
CA VAL A 83 -25.16 -2.69 -7.31
C VAL A 83 -23.97 -1.80 -7.65
N PHE A 84 -23.38 -1.97 -8.84
CA PHE A 84 -22.32 -1.07 -9.31
C PHE A 84 -22.81 0.37 -9.45
N SER A 85 -24.01 0.59 -9.99
CA SER A 85 -24.58 1.94 -10.12
C SER A 85 -24.84 2.60 -8.77
N LEU A 86 -25.28 1.84 -7.77
CA LEU A 86 -25.40 2.30 -6.39
C LEU A 86 -24.03 2.66 -5.80
N ALA A 87 -23.01 1.83 -6.03
CA ALA A 87 -21.64 2.11 -5.59
C ALA A 87 -21.11 3.43 -6.21
N GLN A 88 -21.36 3.68 -7.49
CA GLN A 88 -21.00 4.95 -8.13
C GLN A 88 -21.75 6.15 -7.53
N LEU A 89 -23.03 5.99 -7.17
CA LEU A 89 -23.79 7.02 -6.45
C LEU A 89 -23.21 7.32 -5.06
N LEU A 90 -22.78 6.30 -4.33
CA LEU A 90 -22.12 6.45 -3.03
C LEU A 90 -20.77 7.18 -3.17
N ILE A 91 -19.96 6.82 -4.17
CA ILE A 91 -18.68 7.50 -4.46
C ILE A 91 -18.94 8.97 -4.81
N PHE A 92 -19.95 9.25 -5.64
CA PHE A 92 -20.34 10.61 -5.98
C PHE A 92 -20.71 11.43 -4.75
N SER A 93 -21.56 10.90 -3.86
CA SER A 93 -21.92 11.56 -2.61
C SER A 93 -20.70 11.79 -1.71
N ALA A 94 -19.79 10.83 -1.65
CA ALA A 94 -18.55 10.95 -0.89
C ALA A 94 -17.65 12.08 -1.42
N ILE A 95 -17.51 12.23 -2.74
CA ILE A 95 -16.73 13.32 -3.35
C ILE A 95 -17.31 14.69 -2.99
N LEU A 96 -18.65 14.84 -3.04
CA LEU A 96 -19.31 16.09 -2.65
C LEU A 96 -19.12 16.42 -1.16
N LEU A 97 -19.23 15.42 -0.29
CA LEU A 97 -18.99 15.58 1.15
C LEU A 97 -17.52 15.93 1.44
N LEU A 98 -16.58 15.33 0.70
CA LEU A 98 -15.16 15.62 0.82
C LEU A 98 -14.84 17.05 0.39
N PHE A 99 -15.52 17.56 -0.65
CA PHE A 99 -15.48 18.99 -1.00
C PHE A 99 -16.01 19.88 0.13
N TYR A 100 -17.18 19.55 0.70
CA TYR A 100 -17.76 20.29 1.83
C TYR A 100 -16.82 20.36 3.05
N TYR A 101 -16.25 19.22 3.45
CA TYR A 101 -15.27 19.17 4.53
C TYR A 101 -14.01 19.96 4.18
N GLY A 102 -13.54 19.90 2.93
CA GLY A 102 -12.43 20.70 2.42
C GLY A 102 -12.65 22.20 2.58
N VAL A 103 -13.80 22.72 2.15
CA VAL A 103 -14.16 24.14 2.33
C VAL A 103 -14.26 24.50 3.82
N THR A 104 -14.84 23.62 4.63
CA THR A 104 -15.02 23.84 6.07
C THR A 104 -13.68 23.93 6.80
N VAL A 105 -12.74 23.04 6.49
CA VAL A 105 -11.41 23.05 7.11
C VAL A 105 -10.59 24.24 6.61
N PHE A 106 -10.63 24.54 5.30
CA PHE A 106 -9.93 25.68 4.72
C PHE A 106 -10.36 27.03 5.33
N THR A 107 -11.67 27.23 5.52
CA THR A 107 -12.21 28.47 6.08
C THR A 107 -11.88 28.65 7.56
N LYS A 108 -11.77 27.54 8.31
CA LYS A 108 -11.44 27.55 9.74
C LYS A 108 -9.94 27.58 10.04
N ALA A 109 -9.09 27.29 9.06
CA ALA A 109 -7.65 27.30 9.25
C ALA A 109 -7.13 28.74 9.49
N SER A 110 -6.52 28.97 10.65
CA SER A 110 -5.92 30.25 11.07
C SER A 110 -4.40 30.24 11.16
N ASP A 111 -3.79 29.05 11.24
CA ASP A 111 -2.39 28.91 11.63
C ASP A 111 -1.42 29.10 10.46
N GLN A 112 -0.11 29.13 10.76
CA GLN A 112 0.97 29.25 9.78
C GLN A 112 1.86 27.99 9.76
N LEU A 113 2.38 27.67 8.58
CA LEU A 113 3.47 26.72 8.38
C LEU A 113 4.78 27.40 8.80
N VAL A 114 5.41 26.88 9.85
CA VAL A 114 6.41 27.61 10.65
C VAL A 114 7.71 27.81 9.87
N SER A 115 8.15 26.82 9.09
CA SER A 115 9.42 26.90 8.36
C SER A 115 9.29 27.65 7.03
N LEU A 116 8.13 27.59 6.38
CA LEU A 116 7.85 28.30 5.14
C LEU A 116 7.33 29.73 5.34
N GLY A 117 6.80 30.05 6.51
CA GLY A 117 6.18 31.35 6.80
C GLY A 117 4.89 31.62 6.02
N ILE A 118 4.27 30.58 5.44
CA ILE A 118 3.02 30.68 4.68
C ILE A 118 1.83 30.22 5.52
N SER A 119 0.61 30.66 5.18
CA SER A 119 -0.59 30.22 5.89
C SER A 119 -0.86 28.72 5.70
N ASN A 120 -1.27 28.03 6.76
CA ASN A 120 -1.71 26.64 6.73
C ASN A 120 -2.96 26.42 5.84
N LYS A 121 -3.63 27.51 5.44
CA LYS A 121 -4.68 27.48 4.40
C LYS A 121 -4.21 26.84 3.10
N TRP A 122 -2.93 26.98 2.71
CA TRP A 122 -2.39 26.34 1.51
C TRP A 122 -2.37 24.82 1.61
N LEU A 123 -2.16 24.27 2.81
CA LEU A 123 -2.23 22.84 3.05
C LEU A 123 -3.68 22.36 2.87
N TYR A 124 -4.63 23.00 3.53
CA TYR A 124 -6.04 22.59 3.50
C TYR A 124 -6.76 22.91 2.19
N LEU A 125 -6.27 23.86 1.40
CA LEU A 125 -6.78 24.16 0.05
C LEU A 125 -6.65 22.96 -0.90
N SER A 126 -5.70 22.06 -0.64
CA SER A 126 -5.53 20.83 -1.41
C SER A 126 -6.83 20.02 -1.51
N LEU A 127 -7.58 19.89 -0.40
CA LEU A 127 -8.76 19.04 -0.32
C LEU A 127 -9.92 19.51 -1.22
N PRO A 128 -10.43 20.76 -1.14
CA PRO A 128 -11.49 21.21 -2.03
C PRO A 128 -11.04 21.31 -3.49
N VAL A 129 -9.80 21.72 -3.78
CA VAL A 129 -9.28 21.78 -5.16
C VAL A 129 -9.24 20.39 -5.78
N CYS A 130 -8.69 19.40 -5.06
CA CYS A 130 -8.62 18.05 -5.58
C CYS A 130 -9.98 17.36 -5.61
N ALA A 131 -10.91 17.65 -4.69
CA ALA A 131 -12.27 17.13 -4.75
C ALA A 131 -13.00 17.55 -6.03
N VAL A 132 -12.79 18.79 -6.51
CA VAL A 132 -13.32 19.26 -7.80
C VAL A 132 -12.73 18.45 -8.96
N LEU A 133 -11.42 18.19 -8.94
CA LEU A 133 -10.77 17.35 -9.96
C LEU A 133 -11.29 15.91 -9.92
N MET A 134 -11.38 15.32 -8.72
CA MET A 134 -11.98 14.00 -8.49
C MET A 134 -13.40 13.91 -9.05
N PHE A 135 -14.21 14.96 -8.87
CA PHE A 135 -15.55 15.05 -9.43
C PHE A 135 -15.54 15.00 -10.97
N PHE A 136 -14.69 15.79 -11.61
CA PHE A 136 -14.55 15.75 -13.08
C PHE A 136 -14.08 14.37 -13.58
N ARG A 137 -13.17 13.70 -12.86
CA ARG A 137 -12.70 12.35 -13.18
C ARG A 137 -13.76 11.29 -12.97
N PHE A 138 -14.55 11.42 -11.91
CA PHE A 138 -15.71 10.57 -11.67
C PHE A 138 -16.70 10.67 -12.84
N LEU A 139 -17.03 11.87 -13.31
CA LEU A 139 -17.93 12.03 -14.47
C LEU A 139 -17.37 11.37 -15.74
N GLN A 140 -16.06 11.44 -15.97
CA GLN A 140 -15.39 10.78 -17.10
C GLN A 140 -15.46 9.26 -17.00
N ALA A 141 -15.09 8.70 -15.84
CA ALA A 141 -15.16 7.27 -15.58
C ALA A 141 -16.60 6.77 -15.73
N GLN A 142 -17.57 7.52 -15.20
CA GLN A 142 -18.98 7.17 -15.30
C GLN A 142 -19.51 7.24 -16.73
N GLN A 143 -19.01 8.15 -17.56
CA GLN A 143 -19.35 8.18 -18.98
C GLN A 143 -18.92 6.90 -19.69
N GLU A 144 -17.73 6.41 -19.37
CA GLU A 144 -17.19 5.18 -19.91
C GLU A 144 -17.96 3.95 -19.39
N ASN A 145 -18.24 3.91 -18.08
CA ASN A 145 -19.02 2.84 -17.45
C ASN A 145 -20.44 2.74 -18.04
N TYR A 146 -21.10 3.89 -18.26
CA TYR A 146 -22.42 3.93 -18.90
C TYR A 146 -22.35 3.43 -20.35
N ARG A 147 -21.31 3.82 -21.10
CA ARG A 147 -21.11 3.39 -22.49
C ARG A 147 -20.84 1.89 -22.61
N LYS A 148 -20.11 1.30 -21.66
CA LYS A 148 -19.83 -0.15 -21.58
C LYS A 148 -21.03 -0.96 -21.08
N GLY A 149 -22.03 -0.30 -20.48
CA GLY A 149 -23.20 -0.95 -19.87
C GLY A 149 -22.98 -1.42 -18.43
N ASP A 150 -21.84 -1.08 -17.82
CA ASP A 150 -21.49 -1.42 -16.43
C ASP A 150 -22.34 -0.63 -15.42
N SER A 151 -22.85 0.55 -15.80
CA SER A 151 -23.78 1.34 -15.01
C SER A 151 -25.01 1.77 -15.80
N ARG A 152 -26.18 1.83 -15.15
CA ARG A 152 -27.44 2.32 -15.73
C ARG A 152 -27.64 3.82 -15.59
N ILE A 153 -26.90 4.50 -14.72
CA ILE A 153 -27.12 5.93 -14.42
C ILE A 153 -26.30 6.78 -15.40
N PRO A 154 -26.94 7.54 -16.29
CA PRO A 154 -26.22 8.42 -17.21
C PRO A 154 -25.56 9.59 -16.47
N VAL A 155 -24.45 10.06 -17.02
CA VAL A 155 -23.59 11.11 -16.43
C VAL A 155 -24.35 12.41 -16.14
N TRP A 156 -25.31 12.78 -16.98
CA TRP A 156 -26.08 14.02 -16.81
C TRP A 156 -26.88 14.05 -15.50
N ILE A 157 -27.30 12.89 -14.98
CA ILE A 157 -28.00 12.82 -13.68
C ILE A 157 -27.07 13.29 -12.56
N TYR A 158 -25.81 12.84 -12.57
CA TYR A 158 -24.82 13.27 -11.58
C TYR A 158 -24.54 14.78 -11.68
N ILE A 159 -24.50 15.34 -12.89
CA ILE A 159 -24.32 16.79 -13.09
C ILE A 159 -25.52 17.56 -12.51
N VAL A 160 -26.74 17.12 -12.81
CA VAL A 160 -27.98 17.75 -12.30
C VAL A 160 -28.04 17.63 -10.77
N LEU A 161 -27.73 16.46 -10.20
CA LEU A 161 -27.68 16.27 -8.76
C LEU A 161 -26.63 17.16 -8.10
N ALA A 162 -25.44 17.29 -8.68
CA ALA A 162 -24.40 18.17 -8.14
C ALA A 162 -24.82 19.64 -8.19
N ALA A 163 -25.41 20.08 -9.31
CA ALA A 163 -25.95 21.43 -9.44
C ALA A 163 -27.07 21.69 -8.44
N ALA A 164 -27.98 20.74 -8.23
CA ALA A 164 -29.04 20.83 -7.24
C ALA A 164 -28.48 20.94 -5.82
N VAL A 165 -27.50 20.09 -5.44
CA VAL A 165 -26.84 20.15 -4.14
C VAL A 165 -26.13 21.49 -3.91
N LEU A 166 -25.42 22.01 -4.92
CA LEU A 166 -24.75 23.30 -4.84
C LEU A 166 -25.73 24.48 -4.77
N LEU A 167 -26.83 24.43 -5.54
CA LEU A 167 -27.89 25.44 -5.48
C LEU A 167 -28.56 25.46 -4.11
N VAL A 168 -28.88 24.30 -3.55
CA VAL A 168 -29.42 24.17 -2.19
C VAL A 168 -28.42 24.72 -1.17
N ALA A 169 -27.12 24.43 -1.32
CA ALA A 169 -26.08 24.96 -0.44
C ALA A 169 -25.97 26.49 -0.47
N PHE A 170 -26.27 27.11 -1.60
CA PHE A 170 -26.22 28.57 -1.78
C PHE A 170 -27.50 29.28 -1.32
N ILE A 171 -28.67 28.70 -1.62
CA ILE A 171 -29.98 29.31 -1.34
C ILE A 171 -30.38 29.13 0.13
N GLU A 172 -30.24 27.91 0.66
CA GLU A 172 -30.59 27.58 2.04
C GLU A 172 -29.58 26.60 2.66
N PRO A 173 -28.48 27.12 3.26
CA PRO A 173 -27.51 26.28 3.98
C PRO A 173 -28.13 25.45 5.12
N SER A 174 -29.30 25.88 5.63
CA SER A 174 -30.14 25.19 6.62
C SER A 174 -30.55 23.78 6.17
N TRP A 175 -30.70 23.51 4.87
CA TRP A 175 -31.07 22.19 4.37
C TRP A 175 -29.98 21.13 4.62
N PHE A 176 -28.71 21.53 4.81
CA PHE A 176 -27.67 20.60 5.23
C PHE A 176 -27.86 20.12 6.68
N ASN A 177 -28.75 20.75 7.47
CA ASN A 177 -29.19 20.18 8.73
C ASN A 177 -29.97 18.86 8.52
N ALA A 178 -30.57 18.64 7.34
CA ALA A 178 -31.19 17.35 7.01
C ALA A 178 -30.18 16.19 6.98
N LEU A 179 -28.89 16.47 6.71
CA LEU A 179 -27.83 15.48 6.82
C LEU A 179 -27.47 15.16 8.28
N ARG A 180 -28.05 15.84 9.28
CA ARG A 180 -27.86 15.53 10.70
C ARG A 180 -28.91 14.51 11.13
N ILE A 181 -28.62 13.24 10.87
CA ILE A 181 -29.50 12.13 11.26
C ILE A 181 -29.76 12.16 12.77
N SER A 182 -28.84 12.70 13.59
CA SER A 182 -29.03 12.89 15.03
C SER A 182 -30.22 13.76 15.43
N GLU A 183 -30.70 14.64 14.54
CA GLU A 183 -31.91 15.46 14.77
C GLU A 183 -33.20 14.66 14.55
N TYR A 184 -33.15 13.57 13.76
CA TYR A 184 -34.30 12.72 13.42
C TYR A 184 -34.34 11.41 14.20
N VAL A 185 -33.19 10.76 14.39
CA VAL A 185 -33.07 9.44 15.03
C VAL A 185 -31.89 9.43 16.01
N LYS A 186 -32.18 9.14 17.28
CA LYS A 186 -31.18 9.07 18.35
C LYS A 186 -30.71 7.63 18.56
N PHE A 187 -29.69 7.22 17.81
CA PHE A 187 -29.10 5.87 17.93
C PHE A 187 -28.26 5.67 19.21
N GLY A 188 -27.85 6.74 19.90
CA GLY A 188 -27.04 6.64 21.11
C GLY A 188 -25.73 5.88 20.88
N LYS A 189 -25.40 4.95 21.79
CA LYS A 189 -24.21 4.07 21.70
C LYS A 189 -24.28 3.08 20.52
N SER A 190 -25.47 2.85 19.97
CA SER A 190 -25.65 1.90 18.85
C SER A 190 -25.26 2.49 17.49
N SER A 191 -25.01 3.81 17.42
CA SER A 191 -24.61 4.52 16.20
C SER A 191 -23.37 3.91 15.55
N VAL A 192 -22.43 3.44 16.37
CA VAL A 192 -21.19 2.80 15.93
C VAL A 192 -21.46 1.48 15.25
N TYR A 193 -22.26 0.60 15.86
CA TYR A 193 -22.58 -0.69 15.26
C TYR A 193 -23.37 -0.52 13.95
N VAL A 194 -24.27 0.47 13.88
CA VAL A 194 -24.98 0.80 12.65
C VAL A 194 -24.00 1.25 11.56
N ALA A 195 -23.08 2.16 11.87
CA ALA A 195 -22.05 2.61 10.93
C ALA A 195 -21.16 1.45 10.46
N LEU A 196 -20.73 0.56 11.37
CA LEU A 196 -19.92 -0.62 11.07
C LEU A 196 -20.67 -1.63 10.19
N ILE A 197 -21.95 -1.90 10.46
CA ILE A 197 -22.76 -2.81 9.65
C ILE A 197 -22.94 -2.25 8.24
N ILE A 198 -23.33 -0.96 8.13
CA ILE A 198 -23.52 -0.32 6.83
C ILE A 198 -22.21 -0.30 6.04
N TRP A 199 -21.11 0.01 6.72
CA TRP A 199 -19.77 -0.03 6.14
C TRP A 199 -19.43 -1.40 5.56
N LEU A 200 -19.63 -2.48 6.31
CA LEU A 200 -19.40 -3.84 5.82
C LEU A 200 -20.28 -4.15 4.60
N VAL A 201 -21.56 -3.78 4.64
CA VAL A 201 -22.50 -3.99 3.53
C VAL A 201 -22.03 -3.26 2.27
N ILE A 202 -21.69 -1.97 2.34
CA ILE A 202 -21.27 -1.20 1.16
C ILE A 202 -19.89 -1.65 0.65
N MET A 203 -18.98 -2.04 1.55
CA MET A 203 -17.65 -2.58 1.20
C MET A 203 -17.79 -3.89 0.42
N PHE A 204 -18.57 -4.84 0.93
CA PHE A 204 -18.82 -6.12 0.25
C PHE A 204 -19.69 -5.98 -1.00
N ALA A 205 -20.46 -4.89 -1.12
CA ALA A 205 -21.20 -4.53 -2.33
C ALA A 205 -20.29 -4.00 -3.47
N GLY A 206 -18.98 -3.87 -3.24
CA GLY A 206 -18.02 -3.44 -4.26
C GLY A 206 -17.71 -1.95 -4.26
N VAL A 207 -18.10 -1.19 -3.23
CA VAL A 207 -17.58 0.17 -3.03
C VAL A 207 -16.10 0.06 -2.64
N PRO A 208 -15.17 0.81 -3.27
CA PRO A 208 -13.76 0.74 -2.90
C PRO A 208 -13.53 1.10 -1.43
N VAL A 209 -12.57 0.41 -0.80
CA VAL A 209 -12.42 0.39 0.66
C VAL A 209 -12.27 1.80 1.25
N GLY A 210 -11.43 2.65 0.66
CA GLY A 210 -11.24 4.03 1.14
C GLY A 210 -12.54 4.86 1.12
N TRP A 211 -13.33 4.76 0.06
CA TRP A 211 -14.63 5.44 -0.03
C TRP A 211 -15.63 4.87 0.98
N SER A 212 -15.66 3.55 1.17
CA SER A 212 -16.56 2.91 2.14
C SER A 212 -16.29 3.38 3.57
N LEU A 213 -15.02 3.49 3.97
CA LEU A 213 -14.60 3.96 5.29
C LEU A 213 -14.98 5.41 5.53
N PHE A 214 -14.78 6.25 4.51
CA PHE A 214 -15.18 7.66 4.56
C PHE A 214 -16.69 7.79 4.77
N ILE A 215 -17.50 7.10 3.95
CA ILE A 215 -18.96 7.14 4.04
C ILE A 215 -19.43 6.67 5.42
N ALA A 216 -18.84 5.60 5.94
CA ALA A 216 -19.14 5.07 7.27
C ALA A 216 -18.87 6.09 8.38
N ALA A 217 -17.71 6.75 8.33
CA ALA A 217 -17.34 7.78 9.30
C ALA A 217 -18.25 9.00 9.21
N VAL A 218 -18.57 9.47 8.00
CA VAL A 218 -19.51 10.59 7.80
C VAL A 218 -20.90 10.23 8.32
N LEU A 219 -21.38 9.02 8.03
CA LEU A 219 -22.66 8.53 8.53
C LEU A 219 -22.68 8.50 10.06
N PHE A 220 -21.61 8.03 10.70
CA PHE A 220 -21.47 8.06 12.15
C PHE A 220 -21.54 9.49 12.72
N PHE A 221 -20.77 10.44 12.16
CA PHE A 221 -20.79 11.83 12.63
C PHE A 221 -22.15 12.50 12.38
N SER A 222 -22.85 12.09 11.32
CA SER A 222 -24.23 12.48 11.04
C SER A 222 -25.21 11.97 12.09
N MET A 223 -25.07 10.74 12.56
CA MET A 223 -25.91 10.12 13.60
C MET A 223 -25.58 10.58 15.03
N THR A 224 -24.39 11.13 15.26
CA THR A 224 -23.93 11.57 16.57
C THR A 224 -23.86 13.09 16.69
N ARG A 225 -22.72 13.70 16.34
CA ARG A 225 -22.48 15.15 16.40
C ARG A 225 -21.79 15.63 15.14
N TRP A 226 -22.55 16.28 14.25
CA TRP A 226 -22.05 16.84 13.00
C TRP A 226 -20.86 17.79 13.18
N GLY A 227 -20.93 18.66 14.21
CA GLY A 227 -19.86 19.59 14.53
C GLY A 227 -18.53 18.90 14.85
N THR A 228 -18.57 17.72 15.47
CA THR A 228 -17.38 16.90 15.74
C THR A 228 -16.77 16.35 14.44
N GLY A 229 -17.60 15.95 13.47
CA GLY A 229 -17.12 15.55 12.14
C GLY A 229 -16.36 16.66 11.43
N ASN A 230 -16.79 17.92 11.59
CA ASN A 230 -16.08 19.07 11.01
C ASN A 230 -14.69 19.30 11.63
N PHE A 231 -14.48 18.95 12.90
CA PHE A 231 -13.15 18.99 13.52
C PHE A 231 -12.32 17.76 13.12
N ALA A 232 -12.94 16.59 13.08
CA ALA A 232 -12.27 15.36 12.64
C ALA A 232 -11.80 15.48 11.17
N ALA A 233 -12.45 16.31 10.35
CA ALA A 233 -12.11 16.53 8.96
C ALA A 233 -10.70 17.10 8.73
N THR A 234 -10.07 17.79 9.71
CA THR A 234 -8.66 18.22 9.55
C THR A 234 -7.74 17.02 9.37
N LYS A 235 -8.06 15.88 10.01
CA LYS A 235 -7.32 14.62 9.89
C LYS A 235 -7.28 14.08 8.47
N LEU A 236 -8.24 14.44 7.60
CA LEU A 236 -8.21 14.06 6.19
C LEU A 236 -7.01 14.68 5.47
N VAL A 237 -6.49 15.81 5.93
CA VAL A 237 -5.32 16.46 5.32
C VAL A 237 -4.07 16.23 6.16
N ASP A 238 -4.18 16.34 7.49
CA ASP A 238 -3.06 16.23 8.41
C ASP A 238 -2.41 14.84 8.39
N SER A 239 -3.19 13.78 8.17
CA SER A 239 -2.67 12.40 8.10
C SER A 239 -1.74 12.17 6.90
N VAL A 240 -1.92 12.92 5.82
CA VAL A 240 -1.06 12.85 4.62
C VAL A 240 0.20 13.69 4.78
N ASN A 241 0.15 14.71 5.65
CA ASN A 241 1.26 15.62 5.94
C ASN A 241 2.34 14.97 6.84
N SER A 242 2.86 13.81 6.43
CA SER A 242 3.88 13.04 7.15
C SER A 242 5.14 12.89 6.32
N PHE A 243 6.30 13.26 6.90
CA PHE A 243 7.59 13.08 6.22
C PHE A 243 7.95 11.59 6.05
N GLY A 244 7.49 10.72 6.96
CA GLY A 244 7.67 9.28 6.81
C GLY A 244 6.87 8.72 5.62
N LEU A 245 5.66 9.24 5.38
CA LEU A 245 4.80 8.78 4.30
C LEU A 245 5.34 9.12 2.90
N LEU A 246 6.18 10.16 2.78
CA LEU A 246 6.93 10.50 1.56
C LEU A 246 7.85 9.35 1.10
N SER A 247 8.27 8.44 1.97
CA SER A 247 9.09 7.30 1.55
C SER A 247 8.32 6.34 0.60
N VAL A 248 7.00 6.23 0.76
CA VAL A 248 6.14 5.35 -0.07
C VAL A 248 6.22 5.69 -1.56
N PRO A 249 5.90 6.91 -2.02
CA PRO A 249 5.97 7.26 -3.44
C PRO A 249 7.39 7.10 -4.02
N PHE A 250 8.44 7.38 -3.25
CA PHE A 250 9.82 7.27 -3.73
C PHE A 250 10.31 5.83 -3.80
N PHE A 251 9.88 4.93 -2.91
CA PHE A 251 10.14 3.50 -3.05
C PHE A 251 9.33 2.89 -4.20
N ILE A 252 8.07 3.31 -4.39
CA ILE A 252 7.29 2.93 -5.58
C ILE A 252 8.02 3.38 -6.86
N LEU A 253 8.45 4.65 -6.92
CA LEU A 253 9.19 5.18 -8.06
C LEU A 253 10.50 4.41 -8.29
N THR A 254 11.24 4.11 -7.23
CA THR A 254 12.48 3.32 -7.30
C THR A 254 12.22 1.96 -7.95
N GLY A 255 11.20 1.22 -7.49
CA GLY A 255 10.81 -0.05 -8.09
C GLY A 255 10.44 0.06 -9.58
N ILE A 256 9.63 1.06 -9.95
CA ILE A 256 9.24 1.30 -11.36
C ILE A 256 10.47 1.62 -12.22
N LEU A 257 11.36 2.49 -11.74
CA LEU A 257 12.58 2.87 -12.46
C LEU A 257 13.50 1.67 -12.68
N MET A 258 13.64 0.79 -11.68
CA MET A 258 14.50 -0.38 -11.77
C MET A 258 13.99 -1.41 -12.77
N ASN A 259 12.68 -1.62 -12.80
CA ASN A 259 12.03 -2.46 -13.81
C ASN A 259 12.21 -1.86 -15.21
N SER A 260 12.05 -0.54 -15.34
CA SER A 260 12.13 0.16 -16.63
C SER A 260 13.55 0.33 -17.16
N ALA A 261 14.56 0.32 -16.29
CA ALA A 261 15.97 0.49 -16.63
C ALA A 261 16.74 -0.83 -16.81
N GLY A 262 16.02 -1.97 -16.86
CA GLY A 262 16.60 -3.31 -17.02
C GLY A 262 17.52 -3.75 -15.89
N ILE A 263 17.49 -3.04 -14.76
CA ILE A 263 18.21 -3.40 -13.53
C ILE A 263 17.70 -4.76 -13.05
N THR A 264 16.40 -5.01 -13.23
CA THR A 264 15.75 -6.23 -12.76
C THR A 264 16.37 -7.50 -13.37
N THR A 265 16.50 -7.51 -14.69
CA THR A 265 17.06 -8.62 -15.46
C THR A 265 18.51 -8.93 -15.07
N ARG A 266 19.30 -7.90 -14.73
CA ARG A 266 20.73 -8.07 -14.38
C ARG A 266 20.91 -8.76 -13.03
N ILE A 267 20.12 -8.41 -12.03
CA ILE A 267 20.13 -9.07 -10.72
C ILE A 267 19.61 -10.51 -10.85
N PHE A 268 18.54 -10.72 -11.61
CA PHE A 268 18.04 -12.08 -11.88
C PHE A 268 19.11 -12.97 -12.51
N ASN A 269 19.81 -12.48 -13.53
CA ASN A 269 20.90 -13.22 -14.19
C ASN A 269 22.07 -13.51 -13.24
N PHE A 270 22.34 -12.63 -12.28
CA PHE A 270 23.32 -12.89 -11.24
C PHE A 270 22.86 -13.99 -10.28
N ALA A 271 21.61 -13.93 -9.79
CA ALA A 271 21.04 -15.00 -8.98
C ALA A 271 21.07 -16.35 -9.73
N LEU A 272 20.75 -16.34 -11.03
CA LEU A 272 20.83 -17.49 -11.93
C LEU A 272 22.23 -18.10 -11.98
N ALA A 273 23.26 -17.28 -12.20
CA ALA A 273 24.65 -17.73 -12.21
C ALA A 273 25.12 -18.28 -10.85
N MET A 274 24.54 -17.81 -9.75
CA MET A 274 24.94 -18.22 -8.40
C MET A 274 24.21 -19.49 -7.93
N LEU A 275 22.93 -19.67 -8.29
CA LEU A 275 22.06 -20.68 -7.68
C LEU A 275 21.47 -21.69 -8.67
N GLY A 276 21.57 -21.46 -9.99
CA GLY A 276 20.96 -22.32 -11.00
C GLY A 276 21.47 -23.78 -10.99
N HIS A 277 22.66 -24.02 -10.46
CA HIS A 277 23.33 -25.32 -10.45
C HIS A 277 22.86 -26.27 -9.33
N TYR A 278 22.02 -25.81 -8.41
CA TYR A 278 21.41 -26.65 -7.38
C TYR A 278 20.22 -27.45 -7.93
N THR A 279 19.78 -28.47 -7.17
CA THR A 279 18.57 -29.24 -7.54
C THR A 279 17.36 -28.36 -7.32
N GLY A 280 16.51 -28.17 -8.34
CA GLY A 280 15.48 -27.13 -8.25
C GLY A 280 16.05 -25.71 -8.39
N GLY A 281 17.19 -25.57 -9.07
CA GLY A 281 17.97 -24.32 -9.15
C GLY A 281 17.15 -23.11 -9.55
N MET A 282 16.23 -23.24 -10.51
CA MET A 282 15.37 -22.11 -10.91
C MET A 282 14.43 -21.63 -9.81
N GLY A 283 13.93 -22.53 -8.97
CA GLY A 283 13.16 -22.16 -7.78
C GLY A 283 14.01 -21.41 -6.74
N HIS A 284 15.28 -21.79 -6.56
CA HIS A 284 16.20 -21.03 -5.70
C HIS A 284 16.52 -19.65 -6.27
N VAL A 285 16.67 -19.55 -7.59
CA VAL A 285 16.90 -18.28 -8.28
C VAL A 285 15.71 -17.35 -8.10
N ASN A 286 14.49 -17.86 -8.25
CA ASN A 286 13.24 -17.14 -7.98
C ASN A 286 13.20 -16.59 -6.54
N ILE A 287 13.37 -17.47 -5.54
CA ILE A 287 13.34 -17.06 -4.12
C ILE A 287 14.45 -16.05 -3.79
N ALA A 288 15.67 -16.26 -4.29
CA ALA A 288 16.79 -15.35 -4.04
C ALA A 288 16.65 -14.01 -4.77
N ALA A 289 16.18 -14.03 -6.01
CA ALA A 289 15.87 -12.82 -6.74
C ALA A 289 14.82 -12.03 -5.96
N SER A 290 13.70 -12.66 -5.59
CA SER A 290 12.66 -12.06 -4.76
C SER A 290 13.19 -11.44 -3.46
N LEU A 291 14.15 -12.06 -2.75
CA LEU A 291 14.81 -11.46 -1.57
C LEU A 291 15.68 -10.23 -1.92
N ILE A 292 16.36 -10.22 -3.06
CA ILE A 292 17.16 -9.06 -3.47
C ILE A 292 16.22 -7.93 -3.96
N PHE A 293 15.12 -8.29 -4.63
CA PHE A 293 14.10 -7.39 -5.16
C PHE A 293 13.13 -6.83 -4.12
N SER A 294 12.90 -7.57 -3.04
CA SER A 294 12.04 -7.12 -1.95
C SER A 294 12.50 -5.79 -1.40
N GLY A 295 13.83 -5.62 -1.27
CA GLY A 295 14.46 -4.38 -0.86
C GLY A 295 14.45 -3.25 -1.89
N MET A 296 13.64 -3.34 -2.94
CA MET A 296 13.55 -2.33 -3.99
C MET A 296 12.09 -1.95 -4.28
N SER A 297 11.19 -2.91 -4.22
CA SER A 297 9.75 -2.77 -4.50
C SER A 297 8.92 -2.53 -3.24
N GLY A 298 9.25 -3.23 -2.15
CA GLY A 298 8.51 -3.20 -0.89
C GLY A 298 7.03 -3.58 -0.99
N SER A 299 6.60 -4.21 -2.09
CA SER A 299 5.21 -4.55 -2.41
C SER A 299 5.10 -5.93 -3.06
N ALA A 300 4.39 -6.84 -2.39
CA ALA A 300 4.23 -8.22 -2.87
C ALA A 300 3.55 -8.29 -4.23
N LEU A 301 2.52 -7.47 -4.47
CA LEU A 301 1.77 -7.48 -5.74
C LEU A 301 2.60 -6.88 -6.88
N ALA A 302 3.43 -5.88 -6.59
CA ALA A 302 4.34 -5.33 -7.59
C ALA A 302 5.45 -6.34 -7.95
N ASP A 303 5.95 -7.10 -6.98
CA ASP A 303 6.94 -8.15 -7.19
C ASP A 303 6.38 -9.31 -8.02
N ALA A 304 5.19 -9.80 -7.66
CA ALA A 304 4.46 -10.80 -8.44
C ALA A 304 4.16 -10.32 -9.87
N GLY A 305 3.84 -9.04 -10.03
CA GLY A 305 3.50 -8.40 -11.29
C GLY A 305 4.68 -8.20 -12.24
N GLY A 306 5.79 -7.68 -11.72
CA GLY A 306 6.97 -7.27 -12.49
C GLY A 306 8.04 -8.36 -12.58
N LEU A 307 8.64 -8.72 -11.44
CA LEU A 307 9.68 -9.75 -11.39
C LEU A 307 9.10 -11.14 -11.72
N GLY A 308 7.89 -11.42 -11.24
CA GLY A 308 7.22 -12.70 -11.45
C GLY A 308 7.06 -13.10 -12.92
N GLN A 309 6.91 -12.15 -13.85
CA GLN A 309 6.83 -12.49 -15.28
C GLN A 309 8.14 -13.10 -15.78
N LEU A 310 9.26 -12.51 -15.37
CA LEU A 310 10.59 -12.97 -15.73
C LEU A 310 10.89 -14.33 -15.09
N GLU A 311 10.54 -14.48 -13.81
CA GLU A 311 10.75 -15.73 -13.07
C GLU A 311 9.96 -16.90 -13.65
N ILE A 312 8.64 -16.71 -13.85
CA ILE A 312 7.76 -17.75 -14.40
C ILE A 312 8.21 -18.15 -15.79
N LYS A 313 8.53 -17.17 -16.65
CA LYS A 313 9.03 -17.45 -17.99
C LYS A 313 10.34 -18.26 -17.93
N ALA A 314 11.30 -17.84 -17.13
CA ALA A 314 12.59 -18.52 -17.02
C ALA A 314 12.45 -19.95 -16.46
N MET A 315 11.57 -20.16 -15.48
CA MET A 315 11.26 -21.49 -14.94
C MET A 315 10.61 -22.38 -16.00
N ARG A 316 9.64 -21.86 -16.76
CA ARG A 316 8.98 -22.58 -17.86
C ARG A 316 9.97 -22.93 -18.97
N ASP A 317 10.85 -22.01 -19.36
CA ASP A 317 11.91 -22.24 -20.35
C ASP A 317 12.91 -23.32 -19.88
N ALA A 318 13.06 -23.49 -18.56
CA ALA A 318 13.86 -24.57 -17.95
C ALA A 318 13.08 -25.88 -17.74
N GLY A 319 11.83 -25.97 -18.21
CA GLY A 319 11.00 -27.18 -18.17
C GLY A 319 10.23 -27.41 -16.87
N TYR A 320 10.05 -26.38 -16.04
CA TYR A 320 9.24 -26.48 -14.81
C TYR A 320 7.74 -26.43 -15.15
N GLU A 321 6.95 -27.24 -14.45
CA GLU A 321 5.49 -27.23 -14.56
C GLU A 321 4.90 -25.91 -14.07
N ASP A 322 3.80 -25.48 -14.70
CA ASP A 322 3.16 -24.19 -14.42
C ASP A 322 2.70 -24.04 -12.97
N ASP A 323 2.29 -25.12 -12.30
CA ASP A 323 1.89 -25.07 -10.89
C ASP A 323 3.06 -24.68 -10.00
N LEU A 324 4.25 -25.25 -10.22
CA LEU A 324 5.44 -24.91 -9.46
C LEU A 324 5.98 -23.53 -9.82
N CYS A 325 5.94 -23.15 -11.10
CA CYS A 325 6.31 -21.82 -11.58
C CYS A 325 5.47 -20.73 -10.88
N GLY A 326 4.14 -20.87 -10.91
CA GLY A 326 3.24 -19.92 -10.25
C GLY A 326 3.31 -20.01 -8.73
N GLY A 327 3.31 -21.22 -8.18
CA GLY A 327 3.29 -21.46 -6.74
C GLY A 327 4.50 -20.89 -6.01
N ILE A 328 5.71 -21.08 -6.54
CA ILE A 328 6.94 -20.51 -5.94
C ILE A 328 6.93 -18.99 -6.06
N THR A 329 6.63 -18.43 -7.25
CA THR A 329 6.58 -16.97 -7.43
C THR A 329 5.56 -16.31 -6.49
N ALA A 330 4.40 -16.92 -6.29
CA ALA A 330 3.42 -16.41 -5.33
C ALA A 330 3.94 -16.47 -3.88
N ALA A 331 4.64 -17.54 -3.50
CA ALA A 331 5.19 -17.69 -2.16
C ALA A 331 6.43 -16.83 -1.90
N SER A 332 7.25 -16.54 -2.92
CA SER A 332 8.45 -15.72 -2.79
C SER A 332 8.14 -14.22 -2.82
N CYS A 333 7.09 -13.78 -3.53
CA CYS A 333 6.74 -12.35 -3.60
C CYS A 333 6.35 -11.76 -2.24
N ILE A 334 5.89 -12.58 -1.29
CA ILE A 334 5.57 -12.11 0.07
C ILE A 334 6.81 -11.79 0.93
N ILE A 335 8.01 -12.18 0.49
CA ILE A 335 9.28 -11.70 1.08
C ILE A 335 9.37 -10.17 0.90
N GLY A 336 8.85 -9.65 -0.22
CA GLY A 336 8.73 -8.24 -0.59
C GLY A 336 8.43 -7.33 0.60
N PRO A 337 7.21 -7.38 1.15
CA PRO A 337 6.82 -6.51 2.26
C PRO A 337 7.42 -6.86 3.62
N LEU A 338 8.14 -7.98 3.76
CA LEU A 338 8.81 -8.37 5.00
C LEU A 338 10.24 -7.82 5.08
N VAL A 339 10.93 -7.73 3.94
CA VAL A 339 12.32 -7.27 3.88
C VAL A 339 12.36 -5.80 3.47
N PRO A 340 13.14 -4.96 4.17
CA PRO A 340 13.17 -3.53 3.89
C PRO A 340 13.81 -3.17 2.56
N PRO A 341 13.40 -2.04 1.97
CA PRO A 341 12.24 -1.19 2.27
C PRO A 341 10.89 -1.88 2.03
N SER A 342 9.91 -1.57 2.89
CA SER A 342 8.56 -2.15 2.82
C SER A 342 7.47 -1.09 2.96
N ILE A 343 6.57 -1.03 1.98
CA ILE A 343 5.43 -0.10 2.00
C ILE A 343 4.50 -0.45 3.17
N ALA A 344 4.24 -1.74 3.39
CA ALA A 344 3.40 -2.20 4.49
C ALA A 344 3.98 -1.81 5.87
N MET A 345 5.30 -1.84 6.04
CA MET A 345 5.94 -1.41 7.28
C MET A 345 5.94 0.11 7.44
N ILE A 346 6.09 0.87 6.36
CA ILE A 346 5.96 2.33 6.42
C ILE A 346 4.55 2.71 6.88
N ILE A 347 3.52 2.11 6.27
CA ILE A 347 2.12 2.37 6.64
C ILE A 347 1.85 1.96 8.08
N TYR A 348 2.30 0.78 8.51
CA TYR A 348 2.21 0.37 9.91
C TYR A 348 2.90 1.38 10.84
N GLY A 349 4.12 1.83 10.50
CA GLY A 349 4.87 2.81 11.29
C GLY A 349 4.14 4.14 11.45
N VAL A 350 3.46 4.60 10.40
CA VAL A 350 2.61 5.80 10.44
C VAL A 350 1.35 5.59 11.29
N ILE A 351 0.70 4.43 11.21
CA ILE A 351 -0.51 4.13 11.99
C ILE A 351 -0.19 3.96 13.48
N ALA A 352 0.88 3.23 13.79
CA ALA A 352 1.28 2.87 15.15
C ALA A 352 2.18 3.92 15.81
N ASP A 353 2.55 4.98 15.08
CA ASP A 353 3.49 6.02 15.52
C ASP A 353 4.81 5.44 16.06
N VAL A 354 5.39 4.48 15.32
CA VAL A 354 6.66 3.84 15.66
C VAL A 354 7.72 4.11 14.59
N SER A 355 9.00 4.01 14.98
CA SER A 355 10.12 4.23 14.08
C SER A 355 10.13 3.25 12.90
N ILE A 356 9.99 3.79 11.69
CA ILE A 356 10.08 3.05 10.43
C ILE A 356 11.46 2.40 10.27
N ALA A 357 12.53 3.08 10.71
CA ALA A 357 13.88 2.52 10.68
C ALA A 357 14.02 1.29 11.59
N LYS A 358 13.42 1.33 12.80
CA LYS A 358 13.38 0.16 13.70
C LYS A 358 12.58 -0.99 13.09
N LEU A 359 11.43 -0.72 12.46
CA LEU A 359 10.63 -1.73 11.74
C LEU A 359 11.42 -2.38 10.60
N PHE A 360 12.17 -1.57 9.84
CA PHE A 360 13.00 -2.10 8.77
C PHE A 360 14.07 -3.05 9.31
N LEU A 361 14.81 -2.65 10.34
CA LEU A 361 15.75 -3.55 11.01
C LEU A 361 15.07 -4.83 11.51
N ALA A 362 13.87 -4.70 12.07
CA ALA A 362 13.12 -5.82 12.63
C ALA A 362 12.65 -6.83 11.57
N GLY A 363 12.33 -6.36 10.36
CA GLY A 363 11.87 -7.19 9.23
C GLY A 363 12.96 -8.03 8.59
N PHE A 364 14.21 -7.58 8.65
CA PHE A 364 15.31 -8.21 7.92
C PHE A 364 15.57 -9.66 8.33
N VAL A 365 15.68 -9.94 9.64
CA VAL A 365 15.96 -11.29 10.15
C VAL A 365 14.83 -12.27 9.82
N PRO A 366 13.54 -11.96 10.10
CA PRO A 366 12.41 -12.77 9.65
C PRO A 366 12.35 -12.98 8.14
N GLY A 367 12.69 -11.96 7.34
CA GLY A 367 12.73 -12.08 5.88
C GLY A 367 13.79 -13.06 5.37
N VAL A 368 14.99 -13.01 5.94
CA VAL A 368 16.05 -13.99 5.64
C VAL A 368 15.65 -15.39 6.11
N LEU A 369 15.08 -15.51 7.31
CA LEU A 369 14.56 -16.78 7.83
C LEU A 369 13.51 -17.38 6.88
N LEU A 370 12.53 -16.57 6.46
CA LEU A 370 11.50 -16.98 5.52
C LEU A 370 12.10 -17.45 4.18
N THR A 371 13.07 -16.71 3.65
CA THR A 371 13.79 -17.06 2.42
C THR A 371 14.46 -18.44 2.55
N ILE A 372 15.17 -18.68 3.66
CA ILE A 372 15.83 -19.97 3.91
C ILE A 372 14.80 -21.10 3.99
N LEU A 373 13.70 -20.91 4.72
CA LEU A 373 12.64 -21.91 4.85
C LEU A 373 12.00 -22.24 3.50
N LEU A 374 11.75 -21.23 2.65
CA LEU A 374 11.25 -21.42 1.29
C LEU A 374 12.26 -22.17 0.41
N MET A 375 13.55 -21.84 0.49
CA MET A 375 14.60 -22.55 -0.26
C MET A 375 14.71 -24.02 0.14
N VAL A 376 14.62 -24.32 1.44
CA VAL A 376 14.59 -25.70 1.94
C VAL A 376 13.38 -26.44 1.35
N MET A 377 12.19 -25.83 1.40
CA MET A 377 10.98 -26.45 0.85
C MET A 377 11.07 -26.65 -0.67
N ASN A 378 11.63 -25.68 -1.41
CA ASN A 378 11.87 -25.81 -2.85
C ASN A 378 12.75 -27.04 -3.17
N THR A 379 13.81 -27.26 -2.39
CA THR A 379 14.69 -28.42 -2.56
C THR A 379 13.93 -29.73 -2.36
N ILE A 380 13.06 -29.79 -1.34
CA ILE A 380 12.25 -30.97 -1.03
C ILE A 380 11.26 -31.26 -2.16
N VAL A 381 10.52 -30.25 -2.63
CA VAL A 381 9.52 -30.40 -3.71
C VAL A 381 10.21 -30.80 -5.02
N CYS A 382 11.30 -30.12 -5.38
CA CYS A 382 11.99 -30.37 -6.64
C CYS A 382 12.64 -31.75 -6.69
N LYS A 383 13.21 -32.24 -5.58
CA LYS A 383 13.71 -33.62 -5.48
C LYS A 383 12.60 -34.64 -5.64
N LYS A 384 11.43 -34.42 -5.02
CA LYS A 384 10.29 -35.34 -5.12
C LYS A 384 9.71 -35.40 -6.54
N ARG A 385 9.71 -34.28 -7.26
CA ARG A 385 9.21 -34.20 -8.65
C ARG A 385 10.27 -34.54 -9.71
N GLY A 386 11.51 -34.84 -9.32
CA GLY A 386 12.56 -35.26 -10.23
C GLY A 386 13.17 -34.14 -11.09
N TYR A 387 13.04 -32.87 -10.68
CA TYR A 387 13.66 -31.76 -11.41
C TYR A 387 15.19 -31.84 -11.36
N GLY A 388 15.81 -31.72 -12.54
CA GLY A 388 17.24 -31.84 -12.72
C GLY A 388 18.05 -30.66 -12.17
N LYS A 389 19.37 -30.75 -12.36
CA LYS A 389 20.34 -29.68 -12.06
C LYS A 389 20.76 -29.05 -13.37
N ALA A 390 20.77 -27.71 -13.44
CA ALA A 390 21.44 -27.04 -14.55
C ALA A 390 22.97 -27.29 -14.45
N PRO A 391 23.70 -27.27 -15.58
CA PRO A 391 25.15 -27.34 -15.55
C PRO A 391 25.73 -26.22 -14.67
N LYS A 392 26.77 -26.55 -13.91
CA LYS A 392 27.44 -25.56 -13.05
C LYS A 392 28.12 -24.51 -13.92
N THR A 393 27.67 -23.27 -13.81
CA THR A 393 28.30 -22.13 -14.48
C THR A 393 29.76 -22.01 -14.07
N SER A 394 30.62 -21.71 -15.04
CA SER A 394 32.05 -21.53 -14.82
C SER A 394 32.34 -20.34 -13.89
N ALA A 395 33.50 -20.34 -13.24
CA ALA A 395 33.93 -19.20 -12.41
C ALA A 395 34.05 -17.90 -13.22
N ALA A 396 34.36 -18.00 -14.51
CA ALA A 396 34.42 -16.87 -15.44
C ALA A 396 33.02 -16.27 -15.70
N GLU A 397 32.01 -17.12 -15.93
CA GLU A 397 30.62 -16.68 -16.11
C GLU A 397 30.06 -16.05 -14.83
N ARG A 398 30.32 -16.65 -13.66
CA ARG A 398 29.92 -16.06 -12.36
C ARG A 398 30.54 -14.68 -12.14
N ARG A 399 31.83 -14.52 -12.47
CA ARG A 399 32.52 -13.22 -12.40
C ARG A 399 31.93 -12.22 -13.38
N ARG A 400 31.57 -12.65 -14.59
CA ARG A 400 30.92 -11.79 -15.59
C ARG A 400 29.54 -11.33 -15.13
N ALA A 401 28.72 -12.25 -14.61
CA ALA A 401 27.41 -11.94 -14.06
C ALA A 401 27.51 -10.98 -12.87
N PHE A 402 28.46 -11.21 -11.95
CA PHE A 402 28.73 -10.28 -10.84
C PHE A 402 29.11 -8.89 -11.34
N LYS A 403 30.03 -8.78 -12.32
CA LYS A 403 30.41 -7.47 -12.89
C LYS A 403 29.23 -6.75 -13.53
N GLN A 404 28.30 -7.47 -14.16
CA GLN A 404 27.10 -6.89 -14.77
C GLN A 404 26.06 -6.44 -13.71
N ALA A 405 25.93 -7.20 -12.63
CA ALA A 405 25.01 -6.91 -11.54
C ALA A 405 25.60 -6.03 -10.43
N PHE A 406 26.90 -5.72 -10.47
CA PHE A 406 27.59 -4.98 -9.41
C PHE A 406 26.89 -3.66 -9.09
N TRP A 407 26.64 -2.83 -10.11
CA TRP A 407 25.95 -1.55 -9.94
C TRP A 407 24.49 -1.72 -9.42
N PRO A 408 23.65 -2.60 -10.00
CA PRO A 408 22.33 -2.93 -9.48
C PRO A 408 22.32 -3.35 -8.02
N LEU A 409 23.25 -4.22 -7.62
CA LEU A 409 23.35 -4.75 -6.26
C LEU A 409 23.77 -3.69 -5.24
N LEU A 410 24.37 -2.58 -5.68
CA LEU A 410 24.64 -1.45 -4.78
C LEU A 410 23.35 -0.77 -4.32
N THR A 411 22.23 -0.86 -5.04
CA THR A 411 21.01 -0.14 -4.62
C THR A 411 20.42 -0.67 -3.31
N PRO A 412 20.17 -1.99 -3.12
CA PRO A 412 19.76 -2.50 -1.81
C PRO A 412 20.79 -2.21 -0.71
N ILE A 413 22.09 -2.25 -1.02
CA ILE A 413 23.16 -1.95 -0.08
C ILE A 413 23.15 -0.47 0.34
N LEU A 414 22.89 0.45 -0.60
CA LEU A 414 22.77 1.88 -0.33
C LEU A 414 21.57 2.18 0.56
N ILE A 415 20.43 1.52 0.31
CA ILE A 415 19.23 1.69 1.12
C ILE A 415 19.46 1.14 2.53
N ILE A 416 19.84 -0.14 2.63
CA ILE A 416 20.00 -0.83 3.92
C ILE A 416 21.17 -0.24 4.70
N GLY A 417 22.33 -0.08 4.07
CA GLY A 417 23.52 0.48 4.69
C GLY A 417 23.33 1.94 5.09
N GLY A 418 22.63 2.73 4.29
CA GLY A 418 22.30 4.12 4.60
C GLY A 418 21.37 4.26 5.81
N ILE A 419 20.33 3.44 5.89
CA ILE A 419 19.39 3.44 7.03
C ILE A 419 20.07 2.90 8.29
N PHE A 420 20.79 1.78 8.19
CA PHE A 420 21.34 1.08 9.35
C PHE A 420 22.56 1.79 9.95
N SER A 421 23.32 2.53 9.14
CA SER A 421 24.37 3.43 9.63
C SER A 421 23.83 4.71 10.29
N GLY A 422 22.52 4.98 10.18
CA GLY A 422 21.91 6.24 10.61
C GLY A 422 22.23 7.43 9.70
N ALA A 423 22.93 7.19 8.58
CA ALA A 423 23.26 8.25 7.61
C ALA A 423 22.01 8.77 6.90
N PHE A 424 21.04 7.91 6.59
CA PHE A 424 19.80 8.30 5.92
C PHE A 424 18.58 7.87 6.73
N THR A 425 17.57 8.73 6.75
CA THR A 425 16.21 8.32 7.12
C THR A 425 15.60 7.43 6.02
N PRO A 426 14.53 6.66 6.31
CA PRO A 426 13.87 5.84 5.28
C PRO A 426 13.42 6.65 4.05
N THR A 427 12.92 7.87 4.24
CA THR A 427 12.53 8.76 3.14
C THR A 427 13.72 9.17 2.28
N GLU A 428 14.84 9.49 2.90
CA GLU A 428 16.05 9.89 2.18
C GLU A 428 16.69 8.72 1.45
N ALA A 429 16.67 7.53 2.06
CA ALA A 429 17.11 6.31 1.41
C ALA A 429 16.29 6.01 0.14
N ALA A 430 14.97 6.24 0.18
CA ALA A 430 14.11 6.12 -0.99
C ALA A 430 14.48 7.10 -2.10
N VAL A 431 14.74 8.37 -1.74
CA VAL A 431 15.13 9.42 -2.70
C VAL A 431 16.51 9.14 -3.30
N ILE A 432 17.48 8.72 -2.50
CA ILE A 432 18.81 8.34 -2.98
C ILE A 432 18.75 7.10 -3.87
N ALA A 433 17.92 6.11 -3.54
CA ALA A 433 17.73 4.94 -4.38
C ALA A 433 17.08 5.29 -5.74
N ALA A 434 16.10 6.18 -5.75
CA ALA A 434 15.51 6.70 -6.98
C ALA A 434 16.56 7.47 -7.80
N LEU A 435 17.33 8.37 -7.18
CA LEU A 435 18.41 9.11 -7.84
C LEU A 435 19.45 8.18 -8.45
N TYR A 436 19.87 7.17 -7.69
CA TYR A 436 20.83 6.18 -8.15
C TYR A 436 20.29 5.34 -9.33
N SER A 437 19.03 4.93 -9.25
CA SER A 437 18.34 4.20 -10.33
C SER A 437 18.20 5.05 -11.59
N ILE A 438 17.93 6.34 -11.45
CA ILE A 438 17.91 7.32 -12.55
C ILE A 438 19.31 7.40 -13.20
N ILE A 439 20.37 7.51 -12.39
CA ILE A 439 21.74 7.59 -12.90
C ILE A 439 22.11 6.34 -13.69
N LEU A 440 21.81 5.15 -13.14
CA LEU A 440 22.05 3.89 -13.82
C LEU A 440 21.24 3.78 -15.12
N GLY A 441 19.95 4.08 -15.08
CA GLY A 441 19.06 3.98 -16.22
C GLY A 441 19.40 4.95 -17.35
N MET A 442 19.71 6.21 -17.05
CA MET A 442 19.97 7.24 -18.06
C MET A 442 21.41 7.21 -18.58
N PHE A 443 22.41 7.08 -17.70
CA PHE A 443 23.82 7.28 -18.08
C PHE A 443 24.61 5.98 -18.28
N VAL A 444 24.35 4.96 -17.46
CA VAL A 444 25.12 3.70 -17.49
C VAL A 444 24.54 2.71 -18.48
N TYR A 445 23.26 2.38 -18.34
CA TYR A 445 22.56 1.43 -19.20
C TYR A 445 21.90 2.07 -20.41
N ARG A 446 21.58 3.37 -20.31
CA ARG A 446 20.93 4.15 -21.38
C ARG A 446 19.61 3.53 -21.84
N GLU A 447 18.89 2.90 -20.92
CA GLU A 447 17.58 2.29 -21.13
C GLU A 447 16.44 3.25 -20.73
N LEU A 448 16.73 4.28 -19.93
CA LEU A 448 15.74 5.26 -19.47
C LEU A 448 15.88 6.59 -20.25
N THR A 449 14.78 7.06 -20.82
CA THR A 449 14.69 8.39 -21.46
C THR A 449 14.09 9.43 -20.52
N PRO A 450 14.32 10.75 -20.72
CA PRO A 450 13.69 11.79 -19.89
C PRO A 450 12.14 11.75 -19.92
N ALA A 451 11.56 11.43 -21.09
CA ALA A 451 10.12 11.23 -21.21
C ALA A 451 9.65 9.97 -20.47
N GLY A 452 10.46 8.90 -20.49
CA GLY A 452 10.23 7.69 -19.69
C GLY A 452 10.27 7.97 -18.19
N LEU A 453 11.22 8.78 -17.72
CA LEU A 453 11.30 9.21 -16.32
C LEU A 453 10.02 9.95 -15.90
N PHE A 454 9.56 10.91 -16.71
CA PHE A 454 8.32 11.62 -16.44
C PHE A 454 7.12 10.67 -16.33
N THR A 455 7.04 9.68 -17.23
CA THR A 455 6.00 8.65 -17.22
C THR A 455 6.07 7.80 -15.94
N CYS A 456 7.26 7.40 -15.50
CA CYS A 456 7.46 6.68 -14.24
C CYS A 456 6.99 7.50 -13.03
N CYS A 457 7.22 8.82 -13.01
CA CYS A 457 6.74 9.69 -11.95
C CYS A 457 5.21 9.78 -11.91
N VAL A 458 4.56 9.87 -13.07
CA VAL A 458 3.09 9.88 -13.17
C VAL A 458 2.50 8.55 -12.69
N GLU A 459 3.13 7.42 -13.06
CA GLU A 459 2.72 6.09 -12.60
C GLU A 459 2.89 5.94 -11.09
N ALA A 460 4.04 6.36 -10.54
CA ALA A 460 4.29 6.34 -9.10
C ALA A 460 3.28 7.20 -8.33
N MET A 461 2.94 8.38 -8.85
CA MET A 461 1.90 9.25 -8.30
C MET A 461 0.52 8.58 -8.30
N ALA A 462 0.13 7.92 -9.39
CA ALA A 462 -1.16 7.24 -9.49
C ALA A 462 -1.30 6.11 -8.45
N ILE A 463 -0.26 5.29 -8.29
CA ILE A 463 -0.23 4.22 -7.27
C ILE A 463 -0.26 4.82 -5.86
N THR A 464 0.49 5.89 -5.63
CA THR A 464 0.52 6.62 -4.36
C THR A 464 -0.84 7.19 -3.99
N GLY A 465 -1.63 7.63 -4.97
CA GLY A 465 -2.99 8.11 -4.77
C GLY A 465 -3.89 7.11 -4.06
N VAL A 466 -3.77 5.82 -4.39
CA VAL A 466 -4.54 4.76 -3.72
C VAL A 466 -4.19 4.72 -2.23
N THR A 467 -2.89 4.77 -1.90
CA THR A 467 -2.41 4.80 -0.52
C THR A 467 -2.86 6.06 0.22
N VAL A 468 -2.80 7.22 -0.42
CA VAL A 468 -3.20 8.50 0.18
C VAL A 468 -4.69 8.52 0.50
N LEU A 469 -5.57 8.09 -0.43
CA LEU A 469 -7.00 7.96 -0.13
C LEU A 469 -7.24 7.07 1.09
N MET A 470 -6.54 5.95 1.18
CA MET A 470 -6.67 5.03 2.32
C MET A 470 -6.24 5.70 3.62
N VAL A 471 -5.04 6.29 3.68
CA VAL A 471 -4.55 7.00 4.89
C VAL A 471 -5.56 8.06 5.34
N MET A 472 -6.03 8.92 4.42
CA MET A 472 -6.97 9.99 4.73
C MET A 472 -8.25 9.46 5.39
N THR A 473 -8.90 8.52 4.72
CA THR A 473 -10.23 8.02 5.09
C THR A 473 -10.17 7.14 6.32
N VAL A 474 -9.06 6.43 6.51
CA VAL A 474 -8.82 5.57 7.67
C VAL A 474 -8.50 6.37 8.91
N THR A 475 -7.69 7.42 8.84
CA THR A 475 -7.44 8.26 10.02
C THR A 475 -8.73 8.98 10.44
N PHE A 476 -9.57 9.38 9.48
CA PHE A 476 -10.89 9.94 9.76
C PHE A 476 -11.85 8.92 10.40
N PHE A 477 -11.90 7.68 9.89
CA PHE A 477 -12.65 6.58 10.48
C PHE A 477 -12.10 6.14 11.84
N GLY A 478 -10.78 6.14 12.02
CA GLY A 478 -10.10 5.80 13.27
C GLY A 478 -10.45 6.77 14.40
N ASP A 479 -10.70 8.05 14.08
CA ASP A 479 -11.22 9.02 15.04
C ASP A 479 -12.59 8.63 15.60
N MET A 480 -13.48 8.07 14.77
CA MET A 480 -14.75 7.49 15.22
C MET A 480 -14.50 6.31 16.18
N ILE A 481 -13.67 5.34 15.77
CA ILE A 481 -13.35 4.14 16.56
C ILE A 481 -12.76 4.50 17.93
N ALA A 482 -11.86 5.48 17.96
CA ALA A 482 -11.19 5.95 19.18
C ALA A 482 -12.18 6.63 20.14
N ARG A 483 -13.05 7.52 19.63
CA ARG A 483 -14.05 8.23 20.45
C ARG A 483 -15.03 7.28 21.13
N GLU A 484 -15.40 6.22 20.44
CA GLU A 484 -16.41 5.28 20.89
C GLU A 484 -15.83 4.09 21.65
N ARG A 485 -14.50 4.10 21.87
CA ARG A 485 -13.80 3.10 22.68
C ARG A 485 -14.06 1.67 22.18
N VAL A 486 -14.28 1.50 20.89
CA VAL A 486 -14.54 0.19 20.27
C VAL A 486 -13.40 -0.77 20.57
N ALA A 487 -12.16 -0.29 20.51
CA ALA A 487 -10.97 -1.08 20.84
C ALA A 487 -11.03 -1.66 22.26
N MET A 488 -11.50 -0.91 23.27
CA MET A 488 -11.65 -1.41 24.65
C MET A 488 -12.74 -2.49 24.76
N GLN A 489 -13.84 -2.35 24.01
CA GLN A 489 -14.89 -3.36 23.99
C GLN A 489 -14.40 -4.66 23.36
N VAL A 490 -13.70 -4.57 22.22
CA VAL A 490 -13.06 -5.73 21.59
C VAL A 490 -12.03 -6.35 22.54
N ALA A 491 -11.18 -5.55 23.20
CA ALA A 491 -10.22 -6.02 24.20
C ALA A 491 -10.89 -6.81 25.33
N SER A 492 -12.03 -6.35 25.85
CA SER A 492 -12.77 -7.09 26.88
C SER A 492 -13.29 -8.46 26.40
N GLY A 493 -13.65 -8.57 25.12
CA GLY A 493 -13.97 -9.86 24.51
C GLY A 493 -12.75 -10.80 24.47
N PHE A 494 -11.57 -10.28 24.07
CA PHE A 494 -10.33 -11.06 24.10
C PHE A 494 -9.95 -11.48 25.52
N MET A 495 -10.05 -10.58 26.51
CA MET A 495 -9.74 -10.87 27.92
C MET A 495 -10.65 -11.94 28.53
N THR A 496 -11.81 -12.22 27.94
CA THR A 496 -12.70 -13.31 28.39
C THR A 496 -12.09 -14.69 28.08
N PHE A 497 -11.28 -14.78 27.02
CA PHE A 497 -10.69 -16.04 26.56
C PHE A 497 -9.17 -16.09 26.72
N ALA A 498 -8.47 -14.96 26.83
CA ALA A 498 -7.02 -14.89 26.81
C ALA A 498 -6.41 -14.79 28.22
N ASP A 499 -5.85 -15.90 28.69
CA ASP A 499 -5.19 -15.99 30.01
C ASP A 499 -3.74 -15.46 30.00
N ASN A 500 -3.12 -15.34 28.82
CA ASN A 500 -1.72 -14.90 28.66
C ASN A 500 -1.47 -14.22 27.30
N THR A 501 -0.35 -13.50 27.20
CA THR A 501 0.05 -12.76 25.99
C THR A 501 0.17 -13.64 24.74
N LEU A 502 0.63 -14.89 24.89
CA LEU A 502 0.75 -15.81 23.75
C LEU A 502 -0.63 -16.16 23.17
N MET A 503 -1.63 -16.37 24.02
CA MET A 503 -2.99 -16.64 23.58
C MET A 503 -3.58 -15.45 22.82
N VAL A 504 -3.34 -14.23 23.29
CA VAL A 504 -3.72 -13.00 22.56
C VAL A 504 -3.06 -12.95 21.18
N LEU A 505 -1.75 -13.21 21.09
CA LEU A 505 -1.02 -13.22 19.83
C LEU A 505 -1.57 -14.28 18.86
N LEU A 506 -1.87 -15.49 19.35
CA LEU A 506 -2.47 -16.55 18.54
C LEU A 506 -3.87 -16.17 18.04
N MET A 507 -4.71 -15.59 18.90
CA MET A 507 -6.05 -15.11 18.50
C MET A 507 -5.95 -14.00 17.45
N ILE A 508 -5.01 -13.06 17.60
CA ILE A 508 -4.76 -12.01 16.62
C ILE A 508 -4.26 -12.60 15.30
N ASN A 509 -3.32 -13.55 15.33
CA ASN A 509 -2.84 -14.24 14.14
C ASN A 509 -4.00 -14.91 13.40
N LEU A 510 -4.82 -15.70 14.09
CA LEU A 510 -5.97 -16.39 13.50
C LEU A 510 -6.98 -15.40 12.89
N LEU A 511 -7.26 -14.29 13.59
CA LEU A 511 -8.13 -13.23 13.10
C LEU A 511 -7.58 -12.59 11.82
N LEU A 512 -6.30 -12.20 11.84
CA LEU A 512 -5.66 -11.53 10.70
C LEU A 512 -5.49 -12.45 9.50
N LEU A 513 -5.16 -13.73 9.73
CA LEU A 513 -5.14 -14.75 8.68
C LEU A 513 -6.53 -14.88 8.07
N PHE A 514 -7.57 -15.03 8.89
CA PHE A 514 -8.94 -15.16 8.41
C PHE A 514 -9.37 -13.97 7.57
N LEU A 515 -9.21 -12.75 8.08
CA LEU A 515 -9.59 -11.54 7.36
C LEU A 515 -8.72 -11.28 6.12
N GLY A 516 -7.43 -11.59 6.21
CA GLY A 516 -6.49 -11.43 5.10
C GLY A 516 -6.76 -12.33 3.90
N MET A 517 -7.49 -13.44 4.08
CA MET A 517 -7.93 -14.27 2.96
C MET A 517 -8.95 -13.57 2.05
N PHE A 518 -9.63 -12.52 2.55
CA PHE A 518 -10.68 -11.80 1.83
C PHE A 518 -10.28 -10.36 1.48
N ILE A 519 -9.39 -9.76 2.28
CA ILE A 519 -9.08 -8.33 2.24
C ILE A 519 -7.60 -8.15 1.86
N ASP A 520 -7.34 -7.22 0.94
CA ASP A 520 -5.98 -6.78 0.60
C ASP A 520 -5.17 -6.38 1.85
N ALA A 521 -3.86 -6.64 1.84
CA ALA A 521 -3.00 -6.41 3.00
C ALA A 521 -3.00 -4.96 3.49
N LEU A 522 -2.87 -3.97 2.59
CA LEU A 522 -2.85 -2.56 2.98
C LEU A 522 -4.23 -2.14 3.49
N ALA A 523 -5.29 -2.58 2.83
CA ALA A 523 -6.65 -2.34 3.29
C ALA A 523 -6.91 -2.94 4.68
N LEU A 524 -6.42 -4.16 4.95
CA LEU A 524 -6.56 -4.81 6.24
C LEU A 524 -5.76 -4.11 7.34
N GLN A 525 -4.55 -3.62 7.05
CA GLN A 525 -3.75 -2.82 7.99
C GLN A 525 -4.55 -1.62 8.50
N PHE A 526 -5.06 -0.85 7.56
CA PHE A 526 -5.84 0.33 7.85
C PHE A 526 -7.14 0.03 8.61
N LEU A 527 -7.79 -1.09 8.30
CA LEU A 527 -9.06 -1.49 8.88
C LEU A 527 -8.88 -2.00 10.33
N VAL A 528 -7.95 -2.93 10.55
CA VAL A 528 -7.90 -3.73 11.78
C VAL A 528 -6.88 -3.18 12.79
N LEU A 529 -5.75 -2.65 12.34
CA LEU A 529 -4.67 -2.27 13.25
C LEU A 529 -5.04 -1.17 14.25
N PRO A 530 -5.80 -0.12 13.89
CA PRO A 530 -6.24 0.88 14.88
C PRO A 530 -7.03 0.26 16.04
N MET A 531 -7.68 -0.88 15.82
CA MET A 531 -8.39 -1.63 16.87
C MET A 531 -7.47 -2.56 17.65
N LEU A 532 -6.44 -3.15 17.01
CA LEU A 532 -5.56 -4.13 17.66
C LEU A 532 -4.36 -3.52 18.38
N ILE A 533 -3.83 -2.37 17.93
CA ILE A 533 -2.68 -1.71 18.56
C ILE A 533 -2.94 -1.40 20.05
N PRO A 534 -4.09 -0.83 20.45
CA PRO A 534 -4.38 -0.61 21.87
C PRO A 534 -4.43 -1.91 22.68
N ILE A 535 -4.87 -3.01 22.08
CA ILE A 535 -4.88 -4.34 22.71
C ILE A 535 -3.44 -4.81 22.91
N ALA A 536 -2.60 -4.70 21.87
CA ALA A 536 -1.19 -5.07 21.95
C ALA A 536 -0.46 -4.29 23.08
N GLN A 537 -0.71 -2.99 23.18
CA GLN A 537 -0.16 -2.15 24.25
C GLN A 537 -0.62 -2.59 25.65
N GLN A 538 -1.90 -2.95 25.81
CA GLN A 538 -2.44 -3.41 27.09
C GLN A 538 -1.75 -4.69 27.59
N PHE A 539 -1.35 -5.58 26.67
CA PHE A 539 -0.60 -6.80 26.97
C PHE A 539 0.93 -6.61 26.96
N ASN A 540 1.40 -5.36 26.92
CA ASN A 540 2.83 -4.98 26.86
C ASN A 540 3.58 -5.65 25.69
N ILE A 541 2.91 -5.83 24.56
CA ILE A 541 3.53 -6.35 23.35
C ILE A 541 4.30 -5.22 22.68
N ASP A 542 5.57 -5.46 22.36
CA ASP A 542 6.40 -4.53 21.59
C ASP A 542 5.77 -4.25 20.22
N LEU A 543 5.55 -2.98 19.90
CA LEU A 543 4.87 -2.56 18.68
C LEU A 543 5.73 -2.73 17.41
N VAL A 544 7.06 -2.82 17.53
CA VAL A 544 7.93 -3.13 16.39
C VAL A 544 7.77 -4.61 16.03
N PHE A 545 7.81 -5.50 17.03
CA PHE A 545 7.47 -6.91 16.87
C PHE A 545 6.07 -7.10 16.27
N PHE A 546 5.07 -6.42 16.86
CA PHE A 546 3.69 -6.49 16.40
C PHE A 546 3.56 -6.06 14.93
N GLY A 547 4.29 -5.03 14.49
CA GLY A 547 4.30 -4.58 13.10
C GLY A 547 4.79 -5.63 12.11
N VAL A 548 5.91 -6.30 12.43
CA VAL A 548 6.47 -7.34 11.55
C VAL A 548 5.57 -8.58 11.54
N MET A 549 5.06 -8.99 12.70
CA MET A 549 4.14 -10.13 12.83
C MET A 549 2.84 -9.89 12.06
N THR A 550 2.20 -8.73 12.23
CA THR A 550 0.93 -8.44 11.55
C THR A 550 1.13 -8.31 10.04
N THR A 551 2.26 -7.74 9.60
CA THR A 551 2.65 -7.71 8.19
C THR A 551 2.77 -9.12 7.60
N LEU A 552 3.46 -10.05 8.28
CA LEU A 552 3.55 -11.43 7.82
C LEU A 552 2.19 -12.14 7.78
N ASN A 553 1.30 -11.91 8.75
CA ASN A 553 -0.07 -12.46 8.70
C ASN A 553 -0.83 -11.98 7.47
N MET A 554 -0.78 -10.68 7.19
CA MET A 554 -1.44 -10.10 6.01
C MET A 554 -0.86 -10.65 4.71
N MET A 555 0.45 -10.87 4.67
CA MET A 555 1.12 -11.50 3.54
C MET A 555 0.67 -12.95 3.32
N ILE A 556 0.47 -13.72 4.40
CA ILE A 556 -0.11 -15.07 4.30
C ILE A 556 -1.56 -14.98 3.79
N GLY A 557 -2.32 -13.97 4.25
CA GLY A 557 -3.68 -13.70 3.80
C GLY A 557 -3.79 -13.56 2.28
N ILE A 558 -2.97 -12.68 1.68
CA ILE A 558 -2.98 -12.46 0.22
C ILE A 558 -2.48 -13.67 -0.59
N LEU A 559 -1.91 -14.68 0.07
CA LEU A 559 -1.46 -15.94 -0.53
C LEU A 559 -2.49 -17.07 -0.39
N THR A 560 -3.49 -16.91 0.47
CA THR A 560 -4.40 -17.99 0.88
C THR A 560 -5.79 -17.80 0.24
N PRO A 561 -6.40 -18.85 -0.35
CA PRO A 561 -7.79 -18.79 -0.84
C PRO A 561 -8.79 -18.42 0.29
N PRO A 562 -9.93 -17.77 0.00
CA PRO A 562 -10.62 -17.78 -1.30
C PRO A 562 -10.28 -16.62 -2.25
N MET A 563 -9.82 -15.46 -1.76
CA MET A 563 -9.48 -14.33 -2.64
C MET A 563 -8.00 -14.24 -2.99
N GLY A 564 -7.08 -14.66 -2.11
CA GLY A 564 -5.63 -14.73 -2.34
C GLY A 564 -5.06 -13.83 -3.45
N MET A 565 -5.08 -12.51 -3.27
CA MET A 565 -4.78 -11.51 -4.31
C MET A 565 -3.46 -11.76 -5.06
N ALA A 566 -2.42 -12.22 -4.36
CA ALA A 566 -1.14 -12.56 -4.98
C ALA A 566 -1.29 -13.72 -5.99
N LEU A 567 -2.14 -14.71 -5.69
CA LEU A 567 -2.43 -15.83 -6.59
C LEU A 567 -3.06 -15.35 -7.90
N PHE A 568 -3.95 -14.35 -7.84
CA PHE A 568 -4.60 -13.77 -9.03
C PHE A 568 -3.62 -12.98 -9.89
N VAL A 569 -2.73 -12.19 -9.26
CA VAL A 569 -1.69 -11.45 -9.99
C VAL A 569 -0.75 -12.42 -10.70
N VAL A 570 -0.25 -13.43 -9.98
CA VAL A 570 0.64 -14.45 -10.54
C VAL A 570 -0.04 -15.26 -11.64
N ALA A 571 -1.30 -15.65 -11.45
CA ALA A 571 -2.07 -16.37 -12.48
C ALA A 571 -2.20 -15.56 -13.77
N ARG A 572 -2.49 -14.25 -13.64
CA ARG A 572 -2.62 -13.34 -14.77
C ARG A 572 -1.29 -13.14 -15.50
N VAL A 573 -0.22 -12.91 -14.75
CA VAL A 573 1.13 -12.73 -15.29
C VAL A 573 1.66 -14.00 -15.96
N GLY A 574 1.46 -15.14 -15.32
CA GLY A 574 1.91 -16.45 -15.82
C GLY A 574 1.02 -17.03 -16.93
N ASN A 575 -0.07 -16.36 -17.27
CA ASN A 575 -1.11 -16.83 -18.19
C ASN A 575 -1.58 -18.26 -17.86
N MET A 576 -1.91 -18.50 -16.59
CA MET A 576 -2.31 -19.80 -16.05
C MET A 576 -3.57 -19.65 -15.18
N SER A 577 -4.23 -20.76 -14.85
CA SER A 577 -5.42 -20.72 -14.00
C SER A 577 -5.06 -20.44 -12.55
N VAL A 578 -5.91 -19.69 -11.82
CA VAL A 578 -5.74 -19.47 -10.37
C VAL A 578 -5.65 -20.79 -9.63
N SER A 579 -6.47 -21.78 -10.01
CA SER A 579 -6.41 -23.13 -9.42
C SER A 579 -5.04 -23.80 -9.58
N THR A 580 -4.35 -23.56 -10.70
CA THR A 580 -3.00 -24.08 -10.93
C THR A 580 -2.01 -23.47 -9.94
N VAL A 581 -2.04 -22.14 -9.80
CA VAL A 581 -1.19 -21.41 -8.84
C VAL A 581 -1.50 -21.82 -7.39
N THR A 582 -2.79 -21.91 -7.03
CA THR A 582 -3.23 -22.33 -5.70
C THR A 582 -2.70 -23.72 -5.34
N ARG A 583 -2.79 -24.70 -6.25
CA ARG A 583 -2.23 -26.04 -5.98
C ARG A 583 -0.72 -26.00 -5.82
N GLY A 584 -0.04 -25.17 -6.61
CA GLY A 584 1.39 -24.95 -6.53
C GLY A 584 1.86 -24.31 -5.22
N VAL A 585 1.06 -23.43 -4.63
CA VAL A 585 1.44 -22.66 -3.43
C VAL A 585 1.31 -23.46 -2.13
N ILE A 586 0.40 -24.43 -2.07
CA ILE A 586 0.12 -25.26 -0.88
C ILE A 586 1.39 -25.76 -0.17
N PRO A 587 2.37 -26.40 -0.84
CA PRO A 587 3.59 -26.84 -0.17
C PRO A 587 4.38 -25.69 0.47
N PHE A 588 4.32 -24.48 -0.08
CA PHE A 588 5.01 -23.31 0.42
C PHE A 588 4.27 -22.57 1.54
N ILE A 589 2.98 -22.85 1.78
CA ILE A 589 2.28 -22.33 2.96
C ILE A 589 2.93 -22.87 4.25
N ILE A 590 3.44 -24.10 4.24
CA ILE A 590 4.08 -24.75 5.40
C ILE A 590 5.28 -23.92 5.93
N PRO A 591 6.32 -23.61 5.13
CA PRO A 591 7.43 -22.80 5.62
C PRO A 591 7.02 -21.38 6.04
N ILE A 592 6.01 -20.78 5.40
CA ILE A 592 5.53 -19.44 5.75
C ILE A 592 4.80 -19.46 7.11
N ALA A 593 3.90 -20.43 7.32
CA ALA A 593 3.22 -20.63 8.59
C ALA A 593 4.19 -20.99 9.73
N LEU A 594 5.23 -21.78 9.42
CA LEU A 594 6.31 -22.08 10.36
C LEU A 594 7.08 -20.80 10.73
N CYS A 595 7.39 -19.94 9.76
CA CYS A 595 8.03 -18.66 10.03
C CYS A 595 7.18 -17.79 10.96
N LEU A 596 5.87 -17.70 10.71
CA LEU A 596 4.94 -16.96 11.57
C LEU A 596 4.91 -17.53 13.00
N LEU A 597 4.84 -18.85 13.14
CA LEU A 597 4.84 -19.52 14.44
C LEU A 597 6.16 -19.27 15.19
N LEU A 598 7.30 -19.36 14.51
CA LEU A 598 8.61 -19.11 15.11
C LEU A 598 8.74 -17.67 15.62
N ILE A 599 8.38 -16.66 14.82
CA ILE A 599 8.44 -15.27 15.31
C ILE A 599 7.43 -15.02 16.43
N THR A 600 6.27 -15.67 16.41
CA THR A 600 5.23 -15.52 17.45
C THR A 600 5.70 -16.11 18.79
N LEU A 601 6.34 -17.27 18.76
CA LEU A 601 6.85 -17.94 19.96
C LEU A 601 8.15 -17.30 20.47
N PHE A 602 8.97 -16.76 19.56
CA PHE A 602 10.26 -16.15 19.87
C PHE A 602 10.31 -14.72 19.31
N PRO A 603 9.66 -13.74 19.97
CA PRO A 603 9.69 -12.33 19.55
C PRO A 603 11.10 -11.76 19.38
N GLY A 604 12.08 -12.33 20.11
CA GLY A 604 13.49 -12.02 19.99
C GLY A 604 14.04 -12.16 18.57
N ILE A 605 13.49 -13.03 17.72
CA ILE A 605 13.92 -13.14 16.31
C ILE A 605 13.72 -11.80 15.58
N VAL A 606 12.65 -11.09 15.93
CA VAL A 606 12.28 -9.80 15.32
C VAL A 606 13.00 -8.65 16.01
N THR A 607 13.06 -8.63 17.34
CA THR A 607 13.62 -7.51 18.11
C THR A 607 15.15 -7.57 18.26
N PHE A 608 15.79 -8.69 17.95
CA PHE A 608 17.24 -8.87 18.10
C PHE A 608 18.06 -7.80 17.35
N LEU A 609 17.81 -7.63 16.05
CA LEU A 609 18.59 -6.72 15.22
C LEU A 609 18.33 -5.23 15.57
N PRO A 610 17.07 -4.79 15.77
CA PRO A 610 16.77 -3.45 16.28
C PRO A 610 17.47 -3.13 17.61
N ASN A 611 17.40 -4.03 18.59
CA ASN A 611 17.97 -3.80 19.92
C ASN A 611 19.51 -3.77 19.89
N LEU A 612 20.11 -4.57 19.00
CA LEU A 612 21.57 -4.59 18.83
C LEU A 612 22.11 -3.28 18.23
N ILE A 613 21.40 -2.68 17.27
CA ILE A 613 21.87 -1.52 16.51
C ILE A 613 21.39 -0.19 17.09
N MET A 614 20.13 -0.12 17.56
CA MET A 614 19.47 1.14 17.91
C MET A 614 19.17 1.31 19.40
N GLY A 615 19.46 0.32 20.25
CA GLY A 615 19.04 0.32 21.66
C GLY A 615 17.57 -0.06 21.79
#